data_AF-I0XBQ6-F1
#
_entry.id   AF-I0XBQ6-F1
#
_cell.length_a   1.000
_cell.length_b   1.000
_cell.length_c   1.000
_cell.angle_alpha   90.00
_cell.angle_beta   90.00
_cell.angle_gamma   90.00
#
_symmetry.space_group_name_H-M   'P 1'
#
loop_
_entity.id
_entity.type
_entity.pdbx_description
1 polymer ?
#
loop_
_entity_poly.entity_id
_entity_poly.type
_entity_poly.pdbx_seq_one_letter_code
_entity_poly.pdbx_strand_id
1 'polypeptide(L)'
;MIENADFSPEELERRKHDKIEYRKKQRASNIFILASTLIQIIETLIILCILLWSDLMIMFKVIKINDESGPTILQLSFFILFFVGLVLGFFAYKYTMKFIVTKFDLSGKLLDTTIEHYKFIKRKK
;
A
#
# COMPACT_ATOMS: atom_id res chain seq x y z
N MET A 1 -16.01 42.01 11.46
CA MET A 1 -15.57 42.76 10.27
C MET A 1 -14.52 41.93 9.58
N ILE A 2 -14.86 41.31 8.45
CA ILE A 2 -13.88 40.62 7.61
C ILE A 2 -13.28 41.73 6.75
N GLU A 3 -12.06 42.10 7.08
CA GLU A 3 -11.25 43.04 6.31
C GLU A 3 -11.12 42.47 4.90
N ASN A 4 -11.69 43.17 3.93
CA ASN A 4 -11.53 42.85 2.51
C ASN A 4 -10.06 43.10 2.18
N ALA A 5 -9.22 42.09 2.37
CA ALA A 5 -7.88 42.07 1.84
C ALA A 5 -8.01 42.14 0.31
N ASP A 6 -7.87 43.36 -0.22
CA ASP A 6 -7.80 43.65 -1.64
C ASP A 6 -6.46 43.10 -2.14
N PHE A 7 -6.42 41.78 -2.35
CA PHE A 7 -5.23 41.09 -2.85
C PHE A 7 -4.85 41.74 -4.18
N SER A 8 -3.55 42.03 -4.35
CA SER A 8 -3.08 42.54 -5.62
C SER A 8 -3.43 41.53 -6.74
N PRO A 9 -3.71 41.99 -7.97
CA PRO A 9 -4.07 41.08 -9.07
C PRO A 9 -3.02 39.97 -9.27
N GLU A 10 -1.73 40.24 -9.02
CA GLU A 10 -0.65 39.25 -9.05
C GLU A 10 -0.78 38.18 -7.95
N GLU A 11 -1.16 38.55 -6.73
CA GLU A 11 -1.38 37.61 -5.63
C GLU A 11 -2.62 36.73 -5.88
N LEU A 12 -3.66 37.30 -6.49
CA LEU A 12 -4.86 36.57 -6.85
C LEU A 12 -4.56 35.52 -7.94
N GLU A 13 -3.74 35.86 -8.93
CA GLU A 13 -3.29 34.94 -9.98
C GLU A 13 -2.40 33.83 -9.44
N ARG A 14 -1.43 34.14 -8.57
CA ARG A 14 -0.60 33.12 -7.89
C ARG A 14 -1.46 32.16 -7.08
N ARG A 15 -2.40 32.67 -6.27
CA ARG A 15 -3.33 31.84 -5.49
C ARG A 15 -4.22 30.96 -6.36
N LYS A 16 -4.65 31.45 -7.52
CA LYS A 16 -5.41 30.63 -8.48
C LYS A 16 -4.54 29.52 -9.08
N HIS A 17 -3.30 29.85 -9.45
CA HIS A 17 -2.35 28.89 -10.01
C HIS A 17 -2.01 27.78 -9.00
N ASP A 18 -1.71 28.15 -7.74
CA ASP A 18 -1.44 27.22 -6.65
C ASP A 18 -2.63 26.31 -6.37
N LYS A 19 -3.86 26.84 -6.39
CA LYS A 19 -5.10 26.05 -6.24
C LYS A 19 -5.33 25.07 -7.39
N ILE A 20 -4.93 25.41 -8.61
CA ILE A 20 -5.05 24.52 -9.78
C ILE A 20 -3.99 23.42 -9.68
N GLU A 21 -2.76 23.76 -9.33
CA GLU A 21 -1.67 22.80 -9.17
C GLU A 21 -1.94 21.83 -8.01
N TYR A 22 -2.41 22.34 -6.86
CA TYR A 22 -2.84 21.51 -5.73
C TYR A 22 -3.92 20.52 -6.14
N ARG A 23 -4.95 20.98 -6.88
CA ARG A 23 -6.02 20.09 -7.37
C ARG A 23 -5.52 19.04 -8.37
N LYS A 24 -4.51 19.36 -9.20
CA LYS A 24 -3.86 18.38 -10.09
C LYS A 24 -3.09 17.33 -9.28
N LYS A 25 -2.28 17.74 -8.31
CA LYS A 25 -1.54 16.84 -7.40
C LYS A 25 -2.49 15.97 -6.57
N GLN A 26 -3.63 16.52 -6.13
CA GLN A 26 -4.65 15.78 -5.41
C GLN A 26 -5.28 14.67 -6.27
N ARG A 27 -5.66 14.97 -7.51
CA ARG A 27 -6.18 13.95 -8.44
C ARG A 27 -5.16 12.84 -8.71
N ALA A 28 -3.91 13.22 -8.97
CA ALA A 28 -2.82 12.24 -9.16
C ALA A 28 -2.61 11.37 -7.92
N SER A 29 -2.68 11.96 -6.72
CA SER A 29 -2.56 11.25 -5.45
C SER A 29 -3.70 10.27 -5.22
N ASN A 30 -4.94 10.66 -5.52
CA ASN A 30 -6.09 9.76 -5.39
C ASN A 30 -5.98 8.56 -6.35
N ILE A 31 -5.57 8.80 -7.61
CA ILE A 31 -5.35 7.73 -8.59
C ILE A 31 -4.22 6.80 -8.11
N PHE A 32 -3.13 7.36 -7.59
CA PHE A 32 -2.03 6.59 -7.04
C PHE A 32 -2.47 5.74 -5.85
N ILE A 33 -3.27 6.29 -4.93
CA ILE A 33 -3.81 5.54 -3.78
C ILE A 33 -4.68 4.37 -4.28
N LEU A 34 -5.59 4.61 -5.22
CA LEU A 34 -6.43 3.54 -5.80
C LEU A 34 -5.59 2.44 -6.46
N ALA A 35 -4.61 2.82 -7.28
CA ALA A 35 -3.68 1.88 -7.90
C ALA A 35 -2.86 1.12 -6.84
N SER A 36 -2.45 1.80 -5.77
CA SER A 36 -1.68 1.20 -4.70
C SER A 36 -2.47 0.15 -3.93
N THR A 37 -3.74 0.42 -3.64
CA THR A 37 -4.64 -0.55 -3.02
C THR A 37 -4.85 -1.78 -3.89
N LEU A 38 -4.99 -1.61 -5.22
CA LEU A 38 -5.09 -2.75 -6.14
C LEU A 38 -3.82 -3.61 -6.13
N ILE A 39 -2.64 -2.98 -6.14
CA ILE A 39 -1.37 -3.68 -6.05
C ILE A 39 -1.27 -4.44 -4.72
N GLN A 40 -1.65 -3.80 -3.60
CA GLN A 40 -1.64 -4.44 -2.28
C GLN A 40 -2.49 -5.72 -2.26
N ILE A 41 -3.71 -5.67 -2.83
CA ILE A 41 -4.61 -6.81 -2.88
C ILE A 41 -3.98 -7.93 -3.73
N ILE A 42 -3.49 -7.61 -4.92
CA ILE A 42 -2.88 -8.59 -5.82
C ILE A 42 -1.65 -9.24 -5.18
N GLU A 43 -0.76 -8.45 -4.58
CA GLU A 43 0.46 -8.94 -3.94
C GLU A 43 0.16 -9.83 -2.73
N THR A 44 -0.82 -9.44 -1.91
CA THR A 44 -1.29 -10.24 -0.77
C THR A 44 -1.90 -11.57 -1.23
N LEU A 45 -2.70 -11.56 -2.30
CA LEU A 45 -3.28 -12.78 -2.88
C LEU A 45 -2.19 -13.72 -3.41
N ILE A 46 -1.18 -13.18 -4.10
CA ILE A 46 -0.05 -13.97 -4.61
C ILE A 46 0.70 -14.65 -3.44
N ILE A 47 1.01 -13.90 -2.38
CA ILE A 47 1.69 -14.43 -1.20
C ILE A 47 0.86 -15.51 -0.53
N LEU A 48 -0.45 -15.29 -0.35
CA LEU A 48 -1.35 -16.30 0.20
C LEU A 48 -1.37 -17.56 -0.67
N CYS A 49 -1.50 -17.44 -1.99
CA CYS A 49 -1.46 -18.59 -2.89
C CYS A 49 -0.16 -19.40 -2.76
N ILE A 50 0.99 -18.73 -2.67
CA ILE A 50 2.29 -19.40 -2.49
C ILE A 50 2.37 -20.11 -1.14
N LEU A 51 1.92 -19.46 -0.07
CA LEU A 51 1.90 -20.04 1.27
C LEU A 51 0.96 -21.26 1.35
N LEU A 52 -0.25 -21.15 0.80
CA LEU A 52 -1.23 -22.23 0.76
C LEU A 52 -0.70 -23.42 -0.04
N TRP A 53 -0.11 -23.16 -1.21
CA TRP A 53 0.50 -24.22 -2.03
C TRP A 53 1.64 -24.92 -1.28
N SER A 54 2.49 -24.15 -0.61
CA SER A 54 3.62 -24.67 0.15
C SER A 54 3.15 -25.51 1.34
N ASP A 55 2.10 -25.08 2.02
CA ASP A 55 1.50 -25.80 3.14
C ASP A 55 0.89 -27.13 2.69
N LEU A 56 0.09 -27.12 1.62
CA LEU A 56 -0.47 -28.35 1.04
C LEU A 56 0.62 -29.35 0.67
N MET A 57 1.72 -28.88 0.05
CA MET A 57 2.88 -29.71 -0.24
C MET A 57 3.49 -30.34 1.02
N ILE A 58 3.66 -29.56 2.10
CA ILE A 58 4.22 -30.08 3.36
C ILE A 58 3.26 -31.10 4.00
N MET A 59 1.97 -30.76 4.09
CA MET A 59 0.95 -31.58 4.75
C MET A 59 0.76 -32.92 4.06
N PHE A 60 0.68 -32.95 2.72
CA PHE A 60 0.47 -34.18 1.97
C PHE A 60 1.75 -34.98 1.71
N LYS A 61 2.88 -34.31 1.47
CA LYS A 61 4.12 -34.99 1.07
C LYS A 61 5.01 -35.37 2.25
N VAL A 62 5.06 -34.53 3.28
CA VAL A 62 5.99 -34.69 4.41
C VAL A 62 5.26 -35.31 5.60
N ILE A 63 4.13 -34.73 6.01
CA ILE A 63 3.43 -35.13 7.23
C ILE A 63 2.53 -36.36 6.98
N LYS A 64 2.07 -36.56 5.74
CA LYS A 64 1.20 -37.69 5.33
C LYS A 64 0.02 -37.86 6.28
N ILE A 65 -0.74 -36.77 6.46
CA ILE A 65 -1.91 -36.76 7.33
C ILE A 65 -2.92 -37.80 6.82
N ASN A 66 -2.97 -38.94 7.50
CA ASN A 66 -3.72 -40.13 7.11
C ASN A 66 -4.89 -40.47 8.09
N ASP A 67 -5.14 -39.66 9.11
CA ASP A 67 -6.12 -39.95 10.17
C ASP A 67 -7.25 -38.91 10.31
N GLU A 68 -8.31 -39.30 11.02
CA GLU A 68 -9.55 -38.54 11.31
C GLU A 68 -9.33 -37.12 11.88
N SER A 69 -8.17 -36.86 12.49
CA SER A 69 -7.75 -35.54 12.98
C SER A 69 -7.21 -34.58 11.90
N GLY A 70 -7.01 -35.07 10.67
CA GLY A 70 -6.45 -34.31 9.56
C GLY A 70 -7.17 -33.02 9.18
N PRO A 71 -8.51 -32.99 9.11
CA PRO A 71 -9.27 -31.78 8.80
C PRO A 71 -9.02 -30.64 9.81
N THR A 72 -8.92 -30.98 11.11
CA THR A 72 -8.71 -29.98 12.18
C THR A 72 -7.32 -29.35 12.10
N ILE A 73 -6.28 -30.16 11.84
CA ILE A 73 -4.90 -29.66 11.72
C ILE A 73 -4.75 -28.80 10.46
N LEU A 74 -5.36 -29.21 9.34
CA LEU A 74 -5.41 -28.40 8.12
C LEU A 74 -6.10 -27.06 8.37
N GLN A 75 -7.24 -27.05 9.06
CA GLN A 75 -7.97 -25.82 9.35
C GLN A 75 -7.19 -24.86 10.26
N LEU A 76 -6.51 -25.39 11.28
CA LEU A 76 -5.64 -24.58 12.15
C LEU A 76 -4.43 -24.03 11.37
N SER A 77 -3.79 -24.85 10.53
CA SER A 77 -2.67 -24.43 9.67
C SER A 77 -3.09 -23.29 8.74
N PHE A 78 -4.24 -23.43 8.08
CA PHE A 78 -4.78 -22.40 7.20
C PHE A 78 -5.03 -21.08 7.93
N PHE A 79 -5.57 -21.13 9.15
CA PHE A 79 -5.78 -19.93 9.96
C PHE A 79 -4.46 -19.22 10.27
N ILE A 80 -3.44 -19.97 10.70
CA ILE A 80 -2.12 -19.43 11.02
C ILE A 80 -1.48 -18.82 9.76
N LEU A 81 -1.51 -19.55 8.64
CA LEU A 81 -0.94 -19.09 7.37
C LEU A 81 -1.65 -17.87 6.81
N PHE A 82 -2.95 -17.75 7.00
CA PHE A 82 -3.69 -16.57 6.60
C PHE A 82 -3.18 -15.33 7.33
N PHE A 83 -3.06 -15.38 8.65
CA PHE A 83 -2.53 -14.25 9.42
C PHE A 83 -1.07 -13.94 9.08
N VAL A 84 -0.22 -14.97 8.94
CA VAL A 84 1.18 -14.79 8.52
C VAL A 84 1.25 -14.18 7.12
N GLY A 85 0.41 -14.63 6.19
CA GLY A 85 0.33 -14.12 4.83
C GLY A 85 -0.14 -12.67 4.76
N LEU A 86 -1.10 -12.26 5.60
CA LEU A 86 -1.52 -10.87 5.72
C LEU A 86 -0.38 -9.96 6.19
N VAL A 87 0.35 -10.39 7.22
CA VAL A 87 1.49 -9.64 7.76
C VAL A 87 2.61 -9.53 6.73
N LEU A 88 2.98 -10.64 6.10
CA LEU A 88 4.00 -10.66 5.04
C LEU A 88 3.58 -9.83 3.83
N GLY A 89 2.33 -9.93 3.39
CA GLY A 89 1.77 -9.12 2.30
C GLY A 89 1.86 -7.64 2.59
N PHE A 90 1.58 -7.22 3.82
CA PHE A 90 1.72 -5.83 4.22
C PHE A 90 3.18 -5.34 4.18
N PHE A 91 4.14 -6.16 4.60
CA PHE A 91 5.56 -5.81 4.51
C PHE A 91 6.07 -5.78 3.05
N ALA A 92 5.67 -6.75 2.24
CA ALA A 92 6.01 -6.80 0.82
C ALA A 92 5.47 -5.56 0.08
N TYR A 93 4.19 -5.26 0.29
CA TYR A 93 3.53 -4.06 -0.22
C TYR A 93 4.29 -2.78 0.09
N LYS A 94 4.71 -2.60 1.34
CA LYS A 94 5.49 -1.42 1.75
C LYS A 94 6.80 -1.31 0.97
N TYR A 95 7.49 -2.42 0.77
CA TYR A 95 8.74 -2.44 0.02
C TYR A 95 8.51 -2.14 -1.47
N THR A 96 7.50 -2.78 -2.06
CA THR A 96 7.07 -2.59 -3.45
C THR A 96 6.67 -1.13 -3.71
N MET A 97 5.86 -0.53 -2.84
CA MET A 97 5.46 0.87 -2.97
C MET A 97 6.62 1.84 -2.83
N LYS A 98 7.52 1.60 -1.86
CA LYS A 98 8.74 2.41 -1.71
C LYS A 98 9.59 2.35 -2.98
N PHE A 99 9.72 1.17 -3.58
CA PHE A 99 10.44 0.98 -4.83
C PHE A 99 9.78 1.72 -6.00
N ILE A 100 8.45 1.61 -6.16
CA ILE A 100 7.69 2.30 -7.21
C ILE A 100 7.84 3.82 -7.07
N VAL A 101 7.63 4.37 -5.87
CA VAL A 101 7.75 5.82 -5.62
C VAL A 101 9.16 6.33 -5.95
N THR A 102 10.18 5.55 -5.61
CA THR A 102 11.59 5.92 -5.87
C THR A 102 11.94 5.79 -7.35
N LYS A 103 11.48 4.73 -8.03
CA LYS A 103 11.86 4.43 -9.42
C LYS A 103 11.17 5.33 -10.44
N PHE A 104 9.94 5.77 -10.15
CA PHE A 104 9.16 6.63 -11.04
C PHE A 104 9.24 8.13 -10.66
N ASP A 105 10.07 8.48 -9.67
CA ASP A 105 10.19 9.82 -9.08
C ASP A 105 8.83 10.53 -8.88
N LEU A 106 7.92 9.84 -8.21
CA LEU A 106 6.56 10.35 -7.97
C LEU A 106 6.53 11.42 -6.87
N SER A 107 7.67 11.70 -6.25
CA SER A 107 7.83 12.67 -5.17
C SER A 107 7.40 14.09 -5.55
N GLY A 108 7.59 14.49 -6.81
CA GLY A 108 7.18 15.83 -7.28
C GLY A 108 5.72 15.91 -7.74
N LYS A 109 5.05 14.77 -7.94
CA LYS A 109 3.73 14.66 -8.58
C LYS A 109 2.60 14.34 -7.59
N LEU A 110 2.95 13.82 -6.42
CA LEU A 110 2.01 13.44 -5.37
C LEU A 110 1.99 14.50 -4.26
N LEU A 111 0.92 14.49 -3.47
CA LEU A 111 0.84 15.26 -2.24
C LEU A 111 1.86 14.77 -1.23
N ASP A 112 2.47 15.68 -0.47
CA ASP A 112 3.47 15.35 0.56
C ASP A 112 2.92 14.36 1.58
N THR A 113 1.63 14.46 1.94
CA THR A 113 0.96 13.51 2.85
C THR A 113 0.88 12.09 2.31
N THR A 114 0.66 11.95 1.00
CA THR A 114 0.67 10.64 0.32
C THR A 114 2.09 10.10 0.27
N ILE A 115 3.07 10.95 0.01
CA ILE A 115 4.49 10.57 -0.02
C ILE A 115 4.97 10.16 1.37
N GLU A 116 4.60 10.86 2.43
CA GLU A 116 4.95 10.51 3.81
C GLU A 116 4.38 9.16 4.24
N HIS A 117 3.19 8.79 3.75
CA HIS A 117 2.61 7.47 4.02
C HIS A 117 3.46 6.32 3.47
N TYR A 118 4.16 6.54 2.34
CA TYR A 118 4.91 5.51 1.61
C TYR A 118 6.43 5.62 1.75
N LYS A 119 6.96 6.83 1.98
CA LYS A 119 8.35 7.04 2.35
C LYS A 119 8.44 6.97 3.86
N PHE A 120 9.03 5.90 4.36
CA PHE A 120 9.71 5.90 5.67
C PHE A 120 10.88 6.90 5.62
N ILE A 121 10.59 8.21 5.53
CA ILE A 121 11.58 9.23 5.84
C ILE A 121 11.74 9.16 7.34
N LYS A 122 12.79 8.42 7.73
CA LYS A 122 13.49 8.60 8.99
C LYS A 122 13.74 10.10 9.08
N ARG A 123 12.97 10.84 9.90
CA ARG A 123 13.35 12.19 10.29
C ARG A 123 14.72 12.05 10.92
N LYS A 124 15.78 12.37 10.19
CA LYS A 124 17.08 12.65 10.81
C LYS A 124 16.81 13.85 11.72
N LYS A 125 16.70 13.57 13.02
CA LYS A 125 17.00 14.55 14.05
C LYS A 125 18.49 14.85 13.99
#